data_AF-A0A533RLR2-F1
#
_entry.id   AF-A0A533RLR2-F1
#
_cell.length_a   1.000
_cell.length_b   1.000
_cell.length_c   1.000
_cell.angle_alpha   90.00
_cell.angle_beta   90.00
_cell.angle_gamma   90.00
#
_symmetry.space_group_name_H-M   'P 1'
#
loop_
_entity.id
_entity.type
_entity.pdbx_description
1 polymer ?
#
loop_
_entity_poly.entity_id
_entity_poly.type
_entity_poly.pdbx_seq_one_letter_code
_entity_poly.pdbx_strand_id
1 'polypeptide(L)'
;NGQFTRLSALQSVGDAPWSDCLTEDLDLGLTLTRNGWRIRFCLSAWVAQQAVLDFKSLFRQRTRWIQGHYQCWTHAPHLARARNVPWATRLDLLIYLFLGCYVWLVAAGPLFGVLAGADLVLVESRFLHTISDESVRTTIKFLLSIAPLSVFIISYQARSLDPFKGRWLPAIAAIFTAYTYTMLLSQTWALWRIATRRDGWAKTARVRSEAAV
;
A
#
# COMPACT_ATOMS: atom_id res chain seq x y z
N ASN A 1 12.06 2.02 -9.54
CA ASN A 1 12.42 2.29 -8.14
C ASN A 1 13.35 3.49 -8.08
N GLY A 2 13.01 4.49 -7.26
CA GLY A 2 13.82 5.70 -7.03
C GLY A 2 14.75 5.57 -5.82
N GLN A 3 15.24 4.36 -5.53
CA GLN A 3 16.10 4.08 -4.38
C GLN A 3 17.57 4.23 -4.77
N PHE A 4 18.32 4.96 -3.95
CA PHE A 4 19.77 5.03 -4.03
C PHE A 4 20.39 4.56 -2.72
N THR A 5 21.40 3.71 -2.77
CA THR A 5 22.04 3.12 -1.59
C THR A 5 23.54 3.35 -1.65
N ARG A 6 24.13 3.78 -0.54
CA ARG A 6 25.59 3.96 -0.44
C ARG A 6 26.28 2.61 -0.60
N LEU A 7 27.37 2.57 -1.38
CA LEU A 7 28.16 1.36 -1.55
C LEU A 7 28.68 0.81 -0.21
N SER A 8 29.16 1.69 0.68
CA SER A 8 29.61 1.30 2.03
C SER A 8 28.50 0.67 2.88
N ALA A 9 27.24 1.05 2.65
CA ALA A 9 26.10 0.42 3.34
C ALA A 9 25.83 -0.98 2.81
N LEU A 10 25.90 -1.18 1.48
CA LEU A 10 25.76 -2.50 0.86
C LEU A 10 26.87 -3.45 1.33
N GLN A 11 28.12 -2.99 1.34
CA GLN A 11 29.27 -3.78 1.80
C GLN A 11 29.16 -4.18 3.28
N SER A 12 28.44 -3.39 4.10
CA SER A 12 28.27 -3.69 5.52
C SER A 12 27.32 -4.86 5.82
N VAL A 13 26.54 -5.32 4.83
CA VAL A 13 25.56 -6.41 5.00
C VAL A 13 25.93 -7.68 4.23
N GLY A 14 27.19 -7.79 3.81
CA GLY A 14 27.78 -8.97 3.17
C GLY A 14 27.82 -8.91 1.65
N ASP A 15 28.31 -9.99 1.04
CA ASP A 15 28.55 -10.08 -0.41
C ASP A 15 27.27 -10.25 -1.24
N ALA A 16 26.17 -10.68 -0.60
CA ALA A 16 24.86 -10.86 -1.22
C ALA A 16 23.80 -10.04 -0.44
N PRO A 17 23.74 -8.71 -0.64
CA PRO A 17 22.90 -7.82 0.17
C PRO A 17 21.41 -7.88 -0.19
N TRP A 18 21.05 -8.52 -1.32
CA TRP A 18 19.66 -8.75 -1.73
C TRP A 18 19.24 -10.20 -1.44
N SER A 19 18.08 -10.38 -0.81
CA SER A 19 17.45 -11.68 -0.66
C SER A 19 16.53 -12.02 -1.84
N ASP A 20 15.94 -13.22 -1.80
CA ASP A 20 14.91 -13.66 -2.75
C ASP A 20 13.53 -13.00 -2.52
N CYS A 21 13.45 -11.95 -1.71
CA CYS A 21 12.21 -11.21 -1.48
C CYS A 21 11.69 -10.55 -2.77
N LEU A 22 10.40 -10.70 -3.03
CA LEU A 22 9.73 -10.13 -4.21
C LEU A 22 9.64 -8.59 -4.19
N THR A 23 9.88 -7.98 -3.03
CA THR A 23 10.06 -6.54 -2.83
C THR A 23 11.46 -6.31 -2.26
N GLU A 24 12.45 -6.50 -3.12
CA GLU A 24 13.87 -6.47 -2.81
C GLU A 24 14.34 -5.11 -2.25
N ASP A 25 13.64 -4.03 -2.60
CA ASP A 25 13.86 -2.67 -2.15
C ASP A 25 13.50 -2.48 -0.67
N LEU A 26 12.29 -2.89 -0.28
CA LEU A 26 11.81 -2.87 1.10
C LEU A 26 12.67 -3.80 1.97
N ASP A 27 12.95 -5.00 1.49
CA ASP A 27 13.76 -5.98 2.20
C ASP A 27 15.17 -5.46 2.51
N LEU A 28 15.84 -4.88 1.51
CA LEU A 28 17.14 -4.23 1.69
C LEU A 28 17.02 -3.04 2.66
N GLY A 29 15.98 -2.21 2.55
CA GLY A 29 15.76 -1.08 3.45
C GLY A 29 15.62 -1.49 4.92
N LEU A 30 14.88 -2.55 5.20
CA LEU A 30 14.72 -3.12 6.55
C LEU A 30 16.05 -3.68 7.06
N THR A 31 16.77 -4.42 6.21
CA THR A 31 18.09 -4.98 6.54
C THR A 31 19.09 -3.88 6.89
N LEU A 32 19.19 -2.83 6.07
CA LEU A 32 20.07 -1.69 6.33
C LEU A 32 19.69 -0.93 7.60
N THR A 33 18.38 -0.70 7.82
CA THR A 33 17.90 -0.02 9.03
C THR A 33 18.26 -0.80 10.29
N ARG A 34 18.07 -2.12 10.28
CA ARG A 34 18.49 -3.00 11.39
C ARG A 34 19.99 -2.96 11.66
N ASN A 35 20.81 -2.74 10.62
CA ASN A 35 22.26 -2.54 10.73
C ASN A 35 22.67 -1.11 11.09
N GLY A 36 21.73 -0.25 11.50
CA GLY A 36 22.00 1.10 12.00
C GLY A 36 22.10 2.17 10.92
N TRP A 37 21.90 1.82 9.64
CA TRP A 37 21.83 2.81 8.57
C TRP A 37 20.51 3.58 8.63
N ARG A 38 20.57 4.84 8.21
CA ARG A 38 19.39 5.72 8.16
C ARG A 38 18.91 5.86 6.72
N ILE A 39 17.61 5.66 6.54
CA ILE A 39 16.92 5.98 5.29
C ILE A 39 16.48 7.45 5.32
N ARG A 40 16.61 8.14 4.19
CA ARG A 40 16.18 9.53 3.99
C ARG A 40 15.38 9.63 2.70
N PHE A 41 14.34 10.44 2.72
CA PHE A 41 13.51 10.74 1.55
C PHE A 41 13.89 12.11 1.00
N CYS A 42 14.08 12.20 -0.32
CA CYS A 42 14.41 13.44 -1.01
C CYS A 42 13.19 13.92 -1.79
N LEU A 43 12.52 14.95 -1.28
CA LEU A 43 11.30 15.51 -1.87
C LEU A 43 11.52 16.16 -3.25
N SER A 44 12.72 16.66 -3.52
CA SER A 44 13.07 17.35 -4.77
C SER A 44 13.52 16.40 -5.89
N ALA A 45 13.78 15.13 -5.56
CA ALA A 45 14.14 14.12 -6.54
C ALA A 45 12.89 13.41 -7.05
N TRP A 46 12.84 13.19 -8.37
CA TRP A 46 11.76 12.44 -9.01
C TRP A 46 12.32 11.43 -10.00
N VAL A 47 11.56 10.36 -10.21
CA VAL A 47 11.84 9.37 -11.26
C VAL A 47 10.56 9.16 -12.07
N ALA A 48 10.64 9.27 -13.39
CA ALA A 48 9.53 8.88 -14.25
C ALA A 48 9.40 7.36 -14.24
N GLN A 49 8.16 6.88 -14.15
CA GLN A 49 7.86 5.47 -14.32
C GLN A 49 6.74 5.32 -15.34
N GLN A 50 6.92 4.36 -16.24
CA GLN A 50 5.88 3.96 -17.18
C GLN A 50 4.73 3.28 -16.42
N ALA A 51 3.50 3.73 -16.68
CA ALA A 51 2.31 3.10 -16.14
C ALA A 51 2.09 1.69 -16.74
N VAL A 52 1.50 0.79 -15.96
CA VAL A 52 1.04 -0.50 -16.47
C VAL A 52 -0.34 -0.28 -17.10
N LEU A 53 -0.47 -0.60 -18.39
CA LEU A 53 -1.63 -0.19 -19.19
C LEU A 53 -2.77 -1.22 -19.17
N ASP A 54 -2.48 -2.49 -18.88
CA ASP A 54 -3.49 -3.54 -18.85
C ASP A 54 -3.72 -4.07 -17.43
N PHE A 55 -4.99 -4.40 -17.15
CA PHE A 55 -5.42 -4.85 -15.83
C PHE A 55 -4.72 -6.15 -15.40
N LYS A 56 -4.48 -7.08 -16.32
CA LYS A 56 -3.86 -8.37 -16.00
C LYS A 56 -2.42 -8.19 -15.51
N SER A 57 -1.63 -7.36 -16.19
CA SER A 57 -0.27 -7.00 -15.79
C SER A 57 -0.27 -6.20 -14.49
N LEU A 58 -1.21 -5.27 -14.32
CA LEU A 58 -1.35 -4.48 -13.10
C LEU A 58 -1.64 -5.39 -11.90
N PHE A 59 -2.61 -6.28 -12.03
CA PHE A 59 -2.96 -7.26 -11.00
C PHE A 59 -1.76 -8.13 -10.62
N ARG A 60 -1.06 -8.70 -11.61
CA ARG A 60 0.17 -9.49 -11.37
C ARG A 60 1.24 -8.68 -10.62
N GLN A 61 1.42 -7.41 -10.99
CA GLN A 61 2.36 -6.52 -10.32
C GLN A 61 1.95 -6.27 -8.85
N ARG A 62 0.68 -5.94 -8.61
CA ARG A 62 0.15 -5.70 -7.25
C ARG A 62 0.23 -6.95 -6.37
N THR A 63 -0.14 -8.12 -6.90
CA THR A 63 0.05 -9.40 -6.18
C THR A 63 1.50 -9.60 -5.79
N ARG A 64 2.45 -9.39 -6.73
CA ARG A 64 3.88 -9.56 -6.44
C ARG A 64 4.33 -8.63 -5.31
N TRP A 65 3.93 -7.36 -5.35
CA TRP A 65 4.32 -6.37 -4.33
C TRP A 65 3.75 -6.74 -2.96
N ILE A 66 2.47 -7.13 -2.90
CA ILE A 66 1.84 -7.54 -1.65
C ILE A 66 2.48 -8.82 -1.11
N GLN A 67 2.79 -9.80 -1.98
CA GLN A 67 3.47 -11.02 -1.59
C GLN A 67 4.85 -10.72 -1.01
N GLY A 68 5.65 -9.86 -1.66
CA GLY A 68 6.95 -9.42 -1.13
C GLY A 68 6.81 -8.68 0.20
N HIS A 69 5.82 -7.81 0.32
CA HIS A 69 5.53 -7.11 1.58
C HIS A 69 5.24 -8.09 2.73
N TYR A 70 4.51 -9.18 2.46
CA TYR A 70 4.29 -10.26 3.43
C TYR A 70 5.57 -11.06 3.74
N GLN A 71 6.43 -11.30 2.75
CA GLN A 71 7.74 -11.94 2.99
C GLN A 71 8.58 -11.09 3.97
N CYS A 72 8.50 -9.76 3.87
CA CYS A 72 9.18 -8.84 4.78
C CYS A 72 8.67 -8.88 6.23
N TRP A 73 7.55 -9.54 6.54
CA TRP A 73 7.09 -9.70 7.93
C TRP A 73 8.06 -10.49 8.80
N THR A 74 8.89 -11.32 8.18
CA THR A 74 10.01 -12.03 8.84
C THR A 74 10.99 -11.06 9.55
N HIS A 75 11.07 -9.79 9.11
CA HIS A 75 11.87 -8.77 9.77
C HIS A 75 11.26 -8.23 11.06
N ALA A 76 9.93 -8.27 11.22
CA ALA A 76 9.22 -7.67 12.35
C ALA A 76 9.79 -8.06 13.74
N PRO A 77 10.00 -9.35 14.08
CA PRO A 77 10.55 -9.72 15.38
C PRO A 77 11.98 -9.22 15.62
N HIS A 78 12.78 -9.10 14.56
CA HIS A 78 14.15 -8.59 14.66
C HIS A 78 14.16 -7.07 14.80
N LEU A 79 13.33 -6.38 14.04
CA LEU A 79 13.19 -4.93 14.08
C LEU A 79 12.64 -4.45 15.44
N ALA A 80 11.66 -5.15 16.00
CA ALA A 80 11.11 -4.83 17.32
C ALA A 80 12.18 -4.83 18.43
N ARG A 81 13.17 -5.74 18.32
CA ARG A 81 14.26 -5.91 19.29
C ARG A 81 15.53 -5.10 18.97
N ALA A 82 15.58 -4.40 17.84
CA ALA A 82 16.76 -3.66 17.39
C ALA A 82 17.00 -2.39 18.22
N ARG A 83 17.74 -2.52 19.34
CA ARG A 83 18.01 -1.41 20.29
C ARG A 83 18.85 -0.28 19.68
N ASN A 84 19.60 -0.56 18.63
CA ASN A 84 20.37 0.41 17.84
C ASN A 84 19.49 1.28 16.93
N VAL A 85 18.20 0.94 16.77
CA VAL A 85 17.24 1.71 15.95
C VAL A 85 16.34 2.56 16.86
N PRO A 86 16.16 3.87 16.56
CA PRO A 86 15.25 4.72 17.31
C PRO A 86 13.86 4.11 17.44
N TRP A 87 13.26 4.21 18.64
CA TRP A 87 11.96 3.59 18.91
C TRP A 87 10.86 4.06 17.96
N ALA A 88 10.86 5.35 17.59
CA ALA A 88 9.89 5.92 16.65
C ALA A 88 10.02 5.29 15.26
N THR A 89 11.26 5.08 14.78
CA THR A 89 11.53 4.39 13.52
C THR A 89 11.10 2.92 13.57
N ARG A 90 11.33 2.23 14.69
CA ARG A 90 10.84 0.84 14.86
C ARG A 90 9.32 0.79 14.79
N LEU A 91 8.63 1.68 15.51
CA LEU A 91 7.18 1.73 15.52
C LEU A 91 6.61 2.05 14.14
N ASP A 92 7.14 3.07 13.47
CA ASP A 92 6.74 3.48 12.11
C ASP A 92 6.85 2.31 11.12
N LEU A 93 8.00 1.64 11.08
CA LEU A 93 8.23 0.51 10.19
C LEU A 93 7.37 -0.71 10.53
N LEU A 94 7.11 -0.98 11.82
CA LEU A 94 6.20 -2.05 12.23
C LEU A 94 4.76 -1.74 11.80
N ILE A 95 4.29 -0.50 12.02
CA ILE A 95 2.98 -0.05 11.53
C ILE A 95 2.90 -0.22 10.01
N TYR A 96 3.95 0.18 9.27
CA TYR A 96 4.01 0.03 7.82
C TYR A 96 3.96 -1.44 7.36
N LEU A 97 4.71 -2.34 8.02
CA LEU A 97 4.68 -3.77 7.71
C LEU A 97 3.27 -4.35 7.91
N PHE A 98 2.61 -4.00 9.01
CA PHE A 98 1.26 -4.49 9.33
C PHE A 98 0.12 -3.70 8.69
N LEU A 99 0.41 -2.66 7.90
CA LEU A 99 -0.61 -1.90 7.17
C LEU A 99 -1.44 -2.79 6.22
N GLY A 100 -0.87 -3.91 5.75
CA GLY A 100 -1.62 -4.92 5.01
C GLY A 100 -2.81 -5.51 5.79
N CYS A 101 -2.72 -5.63 7.12
CA CYS A 101 -3.84 -6.08 7.95
C CYS A 101 -5.00 -5.07 7.97
N TYR A 102 -4.66 -3.77 7.94
CA TYR A 102 -5.66 -2.71 7.90
C TYR A 102 -6.51 -2.77 6.62
N VAL A 103 -5.94 -3.16 5.48
CA VAL A 103 -6.69 -3.33 4.22
C VAL A 103 -7.82 -4.36 4.38
N TRP A 104 -7.55 -5.49 5.05
CA TRP A 104 -8.58 -6.49 5.35
C TRP A 104 -9.68 -5.97 6.26
N LEU A 105 -9.29 -5.22 7.31
CA LEU A 105 -10.24 -4.62 8.25
C LEU A 105 -11.17 -3.63 7.54
N VAL A 106 -10.62 -2.78 6.68
CA VAL A 106 -11.40 -1.82 5.89
C VAL A 106 -12.30 -2.54 4.89
N ALA A 107 -11.81 -3.59 4.23
CA ALA A 107 -12.59 -4.39 3.28
C ALA A 107 -13.73 -5.18 3.91
N ALA A 108 -13.64 -5.52 5.21
CA ALA A 108 -14.71 -6.20 5.91
C ALA A 108 -15.99 -5.35 6.00
N GLY A 109 -15.87 -4.02 6.12
CA GLY A 109 -17.02 -3.11 6.20
C GLY A 109 -17.96 -3.22 5.00
N PRO A 110 -17.47 -3.01 3.76
CA PRO A 110 -18.27 -3.21 2.55
C PRO A 110 -18.87 -4.60 2.42
N LEU A 111 -18.11 -5.66 2.78
CA LEU A 111 -18.61 -7.04 2.77
C LEU A 111 -19.84 -7.19 3.69
N PHE A 112 -19.73 -6.74 4.94
CA PHE A 112 -20.84 -6.77 5.88
C PHE A 112 -22.02 -5.89 5.42
N GLY A 113 -21.74 -4.76 4.75
CA GLY A 113 -22.77 -3.93 4.14
C GLY A 113 -23.56 -4.65 3.05
N VAL A 114 -22.88 -5.41 2.18
CA VAL A 114 -23.55 -6.24 1.15
C VAL A 114 -24.37 -7.35 1.79
N LEU A 115 -23.82 -8.05 2.78
CA LEU A 115 -24.53 -9.13 3.49
C LEU A 115 -25.76 -8.61 4.24
N ALA A 116 -25.67 -7.42 4.85
CA ALA A 116 -26.81 -6.78 5.49
C ALA A 116 -27.87 -6.35 4.48
N GLY A 117 -27.48 -5.80 3.32
CA GLY A 117 -28.41 -5.46 2.24
C GLY A 117 -29.09 -6.68 1.59
N ALA A 118 -28.54 -7.88 1.79
CA ALA A 118 -29.11 -9.15 1.35
C ALA A 118 -29.91 -9.87 2.48
N ASP A 119 -30.16 -9.20 3.61
CA ASP A 119 -30.82 -9.76 4.80
C ASP A 119 -30.16 -11.02 5.39
N LEU A 120 -28.86 -11.22 5.12
CA LEU A 120 -28.11 -12.37 5.63
C LEU A 120 -27.51 -12.14 7.02
N VAL A 121 -27.23 -10.87 7.37
CA VAL A 121 -26.58 -10.48 8.63
C VAL A 121 -27.15 -9.15 9.13
N LEU A 122 -27.31 -9.02 10.45
CA LEU A 122 -27.60 -7.74 11.09
C LEU A 122 -26.29 -7.04 11.49
N VAL A 123 -26.09 -5.81 10.99
CA VAL A 123 -24.89 -5.01 11.29
C VAL A 123 -25.26 -3.83 12.17
N GLU A 124 -24.89 -3.91 13.44
CA GLU A 124 -25.05 -2.80 14.38
C GLU A 124 -23.74 -2.04 14.58
N SER A 125 -23.73 -0.75 14.27
CA SER A 125 -22.58 0.13 14.50
C SER A 125 -22.79 0.99 15.74
N ARG A 126 -22.07 0.69 16.83
CA ARG A 126 -21.96 1.57 18.01
C ARG A 126 -21.00 2.76 17.82
N PHE A 127 -20.38 2.89 16.66
CA PHE A 127 -19.52 4.03 16.36
C PHE A 127 -20.31 5.35 16.46
N LEU A 128 -19.78 6.31 17.23
CA LEU A 128 -20.42 7.60 17.53
C LEU A 128 -21.81 7.49 18.21
N HIS A 129 -22.09 6.39 18.92
CA HIS A 129 -23.33 6.20 19.69
C HIS A 129 -23.60 7.31 20.71
N THR A 130 -22.55 7.95 21.23
CA THR A 130 -22.66 9.06 22.20
C THR A 130 -23.36 10.30 21.62
N ILE A 131 -23.41 10.42 20.29
CA ILE A 131 -24.18 11.45 19.61
C ILE A 131 -25.62 10.95 19.50
N SER A 132 -26.51 11.58 20.27
CA SER A 132 -27.94 11.23 20.33
C SER A 132 -28.65 11.45 18.99
N ASP A 133 -28.36 12.57 18.33
CA ASP A 133 -28.93 12.93 17.04
C ASP A 133 -28.43 12.01 15.92
N GLU A 134 -29.36 11.24 15.34
CA GLU A 134 -29.09 10.29 14.27
C GLU A 134 -28.64 10.96 12.97
N SER A 135 -29.20 12.12 12.63
CA SER A 135 -28.87 12.84 11.41
C SER A 135 -27.43 13.37 11.46
N VAL A 136 -27.04 13.94 12.60
CA VAL A 136 -25.67 14.42 12.85
C VAL A 136 -24.70 13.24 12.84
N ARG A 137 -25.03 12.17 13.56
CA ARG A 137 -24.20 10.95 13.61
C ARG A 137 -23.97 10.34 12.23
N THR A 138 -25.02 10.25 11.41
CA THR A 138 -24.95 9.71 10.04
C THR A 138 -24.14 10.62 9.12
N THR A 139 -24.33 11.94 9.23
CA THR A 139 -23.57 12.93 8.47
C THR A 139 -22.07 12.83 8.78
N ILE A 140 -21.68 12.75 10.06
CA ILE A 140 -20.27 12.60 10.44
C ILE A 140 -19.68 11.29 9.91
N LYS A 141 -20.41 10.17 10.00
CA LYS A 141 -19.97 8.88 9.44
C LYS A 141 -19.74 8.97 7.92
N PHE A 142 -20.64 9.63 7.21
CA PHE A 142 -20.51 9.86 5.77
C PHE A 142 -19.31 10.74 5.43
N LEU A 143 -19.10 11.85 6.15
CA LEU A 143 -17.94 12.72 5.94
C LEU A 143 -16.62 11.98 6.18
N LEU A 144 -16.55 11.17 7.24
CA LEU A 144 -15.37 10.36 7.54
C LEU A 144 -15.10 9.28 6.49
N SER A 145 -16.15 8.69 5.87
CA SER A 145 -15.97 7.66 4.85
C SER A 145 -15.43 8.21 3.53
N ILE A 146 -15.83 9.43 3.14
CA ILE A 146 -15.34 10.07 1.92
C ILE A 146 -14.05 10.87 2.12
N ALA A 147 -13.70 11.23 3.36
CA ALA A 147 -12.57 12.11 3.66
C ALA A 147 -11.23 11.66 3.04
N PRO A 148 -10.80 10.39 3.11
CA PRO A 148 -9.53 9.97 2.50
C PRO A 148 -9.49 10.18 0.98
N LEU A 149 -10.61 9.88 0.30
CA LEU A 149 -10.75 10.08 -1.15
C LEU A 149 -10.73 11.56 -1.50
N SER A 150 -11.42 12.39 -0.73
CA SER A 150 -11.42 13.85 -0.90
C SER A 150 -10.02 14.44 -0.71
N VAL A 151 -9.29 14.03 0.33
CA VAL A 151 -7.91 14.47 0.57
C VAL A 151 -7.00 14.05 -0.59
N PHE A 152 -7.15 12.83 -1.10
CA PHE A 152 -6.40 12.37 -2.26
C PHE A 152 -6.68 13.23 -3.51
N ILE A 153 -7.96 13.45 -3.85
CA ILE A 153 -8.36 14.24 -5.02
C ILE A 153 -7.85 15.68 -4.89
N ILE A 154 -8.03 16.32 -3.74
CA ILE A 154 -7.55 17.70 -3.49
C ILE A 154 -6.02 17.76 -3.63
N SER A 155 -5.31 16.81 -3.01
CA SER A 155 -3.84 16.76 -3.06
C SER A 155 -3.31 16.51 -4.47
N TYR A 156 -4.00 15.66 -5.24
CA TYR A 156 -3.65 15.39 -6.63
C TYR A 156 -3.86 16.63 -7.50
N GLN A 157 -5.01 17.28 -7.41
CA GLN A 157 -5.31 18.50 -8.17
C GLN A 157 -4.34 19.64 -7.86
N ALA A 158 -3.85 19.73 -6.61
CA ALA A 158 -2.91 20.77 -6.19
C ALA A 158 -1.45 20.51 -6.61
N ARG A 159 -1.08 19.26 -6.93
CA ARG A 159 0.33 18.86 -7.15
C ARG A 159 0.62 18.23 -8.51
N SER A 160 -0.41 17.77 -9.23
CA SER A 160 -0.25 17.15 -10.55
C SER A 160 0.15 18.21 -11.57
N LEU A 161 1.06 17.84 -12.48
CA LEU A 161 1.35 18.64 -13.68
C LEU A 161 0.17 18.64 -14.67
N ASP A 162 -0.70 17.64 -14.59
CA ASP A 162 -1.90 17.50 -15.41
C ASP A 162 -3.12 17.21 -14.51
N PRO A 163 -3.80 18.25 -13.99
CA PRO A 163 -4.97 18.09 -13.13
C PRO A 163 -6.21 17.65 -13.92
N PHE A 164 -7.07 16.87 -13.27
CA PHE A 164 -8.31 16.40 -13.88
C PHE A 164 -9.32 17.54 -14.06
N LYS A 165 -10.07 17.51 -15.17
CA LYS A 165 -11.20 18.45 -15.36
C LYS A 165 -12.29 18.16 -14.32
N GLY A 166 -12.80 19.20 -13.65
CA GLY A 166 -13.74 19.08 -12.53
C GLY A 166 -14.96 18.19 -12.81
N ARG A 167 -15.55 18.28 -14.01
CA ARG A 167 -16.68 17.45 -14.44
C ARG A 167 -16.43 15.94 -14.41
N TRP A 168 -15.18 15.50 -14.50
CA TRP A 168 -14.80 14.09 -14.48
C TRP A 168 -14.46 13.58 -13.08
N LEU A 169 -14.37 14.45 -12.07
CA LEU A 169 -13.99 14.04 -10.71
C LEU A 169 -14.88 12.94 -10.13
N PRO A 170 -16.22 12.96 -10.28
CA PRO A 170 -17.06 11.87 -9.77
C PRO A 170 -16.75 10.53 -10.44
N ALA A 171 -16.58 10.52 -11.76
CA ALA A 171 -16.24 9.32 -12.52
C ALA A 171 -14.85 8.78 -12.12
N ILE A 172 -13.86 9.66 -11.98
CA ILE A 172 -12.50 9.31 -11.56
C ILE A 172 -12.50 8.76 -10.14
N ALA A 173 -13.25 9.39 -9.22
CA ALA A 173 -13.43 8.94 -7.86
C ALA A 173 -14.03 7.52 -7.80
N ALA A 174 -15.06 7.26 -8.61
CA ALA A 174 -15.68 5.93 -8.72
C ALA A 174 -14.71 4.89 -9.28
N ILE A 175 -13.98 5.21 -10.36
CA ILE A 175 -12.98 4.32 -10.96
C ILE A 175 -11.84 4.05 -9.98
N PHE A 176 -11.34 5.07 -9.28
CA PHE A 176 -10.31 4.93 -8.26
C PHE A 176 -10.78 4.03 -7.12
N THR A 177 -12.03 4.20 -6.67
CA THR A 177 -12.64 3.35 -5.64
C THR A 177 -12.76 1.89 -6.13
N ALA A 178 -13.20 1.65 -7.36
CA ALA A 178 -13.19 0.31 -7.94
C ALA A 178 -11.77 -0.27 -8.02
N TYR A 179 -10.80 0.57 -8.39
CA TYR A 179 -9.39 0.20 -8.43
C TYR A 179 -8.83 -0.17 -7.04
N THR A 180 -9.21 0.48 -5.94
CA THR A 180 -8.69 0.11 -4.61
C THR A 180 -9.13 -1.29 -4.20
N TYR A 181 -10.30 -1.78 -4.62
CA TYR A 181 -10.71 -3.17 -4.40
C TYR A 181 -9.83 -4.19 -5.13
N THR A 182 -9.11 -3.79 -6.17
CA THR A 182 -8.13 -4.67 -6.83
C THR A 182 -6.96 -5.01 -5.91
N MET A 183 -6.66 -4.16 -4.92
CA MET A 183 -5.67 -4.45 -3.88
C MET A 183 -6.15 -5.60 -2.99
N LEU A 184 -7.43 -5.62 -2.61
CA LEU A 184 -8.02 -6.72 -1.84
C LEU A 184 -7.92 -8.05 -2.60
N LEU A 185 -8.31 -8.05 -3.88
CA LEU A 185 -8.16 -9.23 -4.74
C LEU A 185 -6.69 -9.65 -4.84
N SER A 186 -5.78 -8.70 -5.02
CA SER A 186 -4.34 -8.99 -5.10
C SER A 186 -3.79 -9.55 -3.78
N GLN A 187 -4.36 -9.15 -2.65
CA GLN A 187 -4.00 -9.60 -1.31
C GLN A 187 -4.46 -11.02 -1.04
N THR A 188 -5.72 -11.36 -1.38
CA THR A 188 -6.21 -12.76 -1.35
C THR A 188 -5.30 -13.67 -2.19
N TRP A 189 -4.98 -13.24 -3.42
CA TRP A 189 -4.18 -14.01 -4.36
C TRP A 189 -2.72 -14.15 -3.90
N ALA A 190 -2.14 -13.11 -3.30
CA ALA A 190 -0.80 -13.16 -2.72
C ALA A 190 -0.71 -14.18 -1.58
N LEU A 191 -1.69 -14.21 -0.66
CA LEU A 191 -1.74 -15.19 0.42
C LEU A 191 -1.88 -16.62 -0.11
N TRP A 192 -2.72 -16.82 -1.13
CA TRP A 192 -2.85 -18.12 -1.79
C TRP A 192 -1.53 -18.56 -2.44
N ARG A 193 -0.80 -17.65 -3.09
CA ARG A 193 0.52 -17.94 -3.65
C ARG A 193 1.53 -18.32 -2.57
N ILE A 194 1.52 -17.64 -1.43
CA ILE A 194 2.37 -17.98 -0.28
C ILE A 194 2.03 -19.37 0.24
N ALA A 195 0.74 -19.66 0.44
CA ALA A 195 0.26 -20.96 0.92
C ALA A 195 0.63 -22.10 -0.06
N THR A 196 0.69 -21.82 -1.36
CA THR A 196 1.08 -22.77 -2.41
C THR A 196 2.57 -22.73 -2.80
N ARG A 197 3.41 -22.00 -2.05
CA ARG A 197 4.86 -21.84 -2.28
C ARG A 197 5.22 -21.40 -3.71
N ARG A 198 4.47 -20.44 -4.24
CA ARG A 198 4.67 -19.90 -5.59
C ARG A 198 5.41 -18.58 -5.55
N ASP A 199 6.70 -18.64 -5.85
CA ASP A 199 7.62 -17.52 -5.59
C ASP A 199 8.07 -16.82 -6.89
N GLY A 200 7.46 -17.18 -8.03
CA GLY A 200 7.88 -16.70 -9.34
C GLY A 200 7.96 -15.18 -9.46
N TRP A 201 9.14 -14.69 -9.88
CA TRP A 201 9.41 -13.30 -10.22
C TRP A 201 9.00 -13.00 -11.67
N ALA A 202 7.71 -12.81 -11.91
CA ALA A 202 7.25 -12.37 -13.23
C ALA A 202 7.40 -10.85 -13.36
N LYS A 203 8.47 -10.37 -14.00
CA LYS A 203 8.61 -8.95 -14.36
C LYS A 203 7.53 -8.56 -15.38
N THR A 204 6.88 -7.41 -15.16
CA THR A 204 6.00 -6.81 -16.17
C THR A 204 6.84 -6.40 -17.37
N ALA A 205 6.45 -6.83 -18.58
CA ALA A 205 7.15 -6.47 -19.80
C ALA A 205 7.13 -4.95 -19.99
N ARG A 206 8.23 -4.39 -20.48
CA ARG A 206 8.29 -2.96 -20.84
C ARG A 206 7.50 -2.76 -22.12
N VAL A 207 6.63 -1.75 -22.15
CA VAL A 207 6.01 -1.30 -23.41
C VAL A 207 7.05 -0.41 -24.10
N ARG A 208 7.17 -0.49 -25.45
CA ARG A 208 8.06 0.41 -26.20
C ARG A 208 7.76 1.84 -25.77
N SER A 209 8.78 2.55 -25.29
CA SER A 209 8.66 3.95 -24.95
C SER A 209 8.29 4.74 -26.21
N GLU A 210 7.16 5.44 -26.21
CA GLU A 210 7.07 6.64 -27.01
C GLU A 210 8.21 7.56 -26.57
N ALA A 211 8.91 8.16 -27.53
CA ALA A 211 10.14 8.92 -27.29
C ALA A 211 9.93 9.86 -26.08
N ALA A 212 10.81 9.73 -25.09
CA ALA A 212 10.80 10.62 -23.94
C ALA A 212 10.91 12.07 -24.44
N VAL A 213 9.90 12.88 -24.15
CA VAL A 213 9.92 14.33 -24.33
C VAL A 213 10.71 14.95 -23.20
#